data_AF-A0A7S0K8Q4-F1
#
_entry.id   AF-A0A7S0K8Q4-F1
#
_cell.length_a   1.000
_cell.length_b   1.000
_cell.length_c   1.000
_cell.angle_alpha   90.00
_cell.angle_beta   90.00
_cell.angle_gamma   90.00
#
_symmetry.space_group_name_H-M   'P 1'
#
loop_
_entity.id
_entity.type
_entity.pdbx_description
1 polymer ?
#
loop_
_entity_poly.entity_id
_entity_poly.type
_entity_poly.pdbx_seq_one_letter_code
_entity_poly.pdbx_strand_id
1 'polypeptide(L)'
;SPEVGVEIMFESPIYRLNLRDLGVEPDLLTKSVARVILREYHRRAVMGKDEVMHSLEEAERAKERAEREAAARDAVLRGEAPSAAAIAGPGRSGDGRLADGGSEEDGDTSVFNDAFFTWQSEKNGWEKMFGKHKQLEHVKAFWARAADHFLRSMGHAAVFEGHPRHRQPEMHSWATVHKDCVFHGMHHHGEDIMSGVFYVKVPPGAGSISFFDPRGFHAPFLNRITVQPREGDIVLFPSSLVHQVTPTQGDAERISIAVNLLGRHNHARGSEAMPSGLINPSDPVAVPDVPPDSLYALD
;
A
#
# COMPACT_ATOMS: atom_id res chain seq x y z
N SER A 1 13.50 16.16 46.36
CA SER A 1 12.24 16.29 45.63
C SER A 1 12.10 15.08 44.74
N PRO A 2 11.07 14.24 44.86
CA PRO A 2 10.90 13.16 43.91
C PRO A 2 10.53 13.80 42.57
N GLU A 3 11.26 13.41 41.52
CA GLU A 3 10.97 13.82 40.15
C GLU A 3 9.54 13.41 39.82
N VAL A 4 8.70 14.39 39.52
CA VAL A 4 7.38 14.16 38.96
C VAL A 4 7.62 13.57 37.57
N GLY A 5 7.58 12.23 37.48
CA GLY A 5 7.57 11.54 36.21
C GLY A 5 6.31 11.94 35.47
N VAL A 6 6.45 12.86 34.51
CA VAL A 6 5.39 13.14 33.54
C VAL A 6 5.39 11.97 32.57
N GLU A 7 4.55 10.98 32.86
CA GLU A 7 4.27 9.88 31.94
C GLU A 7 3.45 10.45 30.80
N ILE A 8 4.10 10.78 29.68
CA ILE A 8 3.37 11.24 28.51
C ILE A 8 2.83 9.99 27.80
N MET A 9 1.60 9.61 28.17
CA MET A 9 0.90 8.47 27.62
C MET A 9 0.65 8.69 26.13
N PHE A 10 1.15 7.76 25.34
CA PHE A 10 1.02 7.78 23.90
C PHE A 10 -0.24 7.03 23.49
N GLU A 11 -1.41 7.58 23.80
CA GLU A 11 -2.70 6.92 23.53
C GLU A 11 -3.21 7.24 22.11
N SER A 12 -2.33 7.16 21.10
CA SER A 12 -2.83 7.01 19.73
C SER A 12 -3.13 5.53 19.53
N PRO A 13 -4.40 5.14 19.33
CA PRO A 13 -4.75 3.74 19.47
C PRO A 13 -4.33 2.98 18.20
N ILE A 14 -3.23 2.24 18.32
CA ILE A 14 -2.86 1.19 17.37
C ILE A 14 -3.55 -0.09 17.85
N TYR A 15 -4.59 -0.52 17.15
CA TYR A 15 -5.24 -1.79 17.44
C TYR A 15 -4.55 -2.91 16.68
N ARG A 16 -4.27 -4.01 17.37
CA ARG A 16 -3.80 -5.26 16.77
C ARG A 16 -4.72 -6.39 17.17
N LEU A 17 -5.26 -7.08 16.19
CA LEU A 17 -6.07 -8.28 16.34
C LEU A 17 -5.45 -9.40 15.51
N ASN A 18 -5.62 -10.66 15.88
CA ASN A 18 -5.33 -11.78 14.99
C ASN A 18 -6.59 -12.59 14.75
N LEU A 19 -6.77 -13.10 13.54
CA LEU A 19 -7.90 -13.98 13.22
C LEU A 19 -8.00 -15.19 14.16
N ARG A 20 -6.88 -15.76 14.62
CA ARG A 20 -6.87 -16.86 15.60
C ARG A 20 -7.46 -16.46 16.94
N ASP A 21 -7.22 -15.23 17.38
CA ASP A 21 -7.75 -14.69 18.63
C ASP A 21 -9.29 -14.51 18.55
N LEU A 22 -9.84 -14.50 17.32
CA LEU A 22 -11.28 -14.46 17.03
C LEU A 22 -11.86 -15.86 16.69
N GLY A 23 -11.11 -16.94 16.93
CA GLY A 23 -11.52 -18.30 16.61
C GLY A 23 -11.57 -18.62 15.11
N VAL A 24 -10.99 -17.77 14.26
CA VAL A 24 -10.92 -17.98 12.82
C VAL A 24 -9.54 -18.52 12.48
N GLU A 25 -9.48 -19.78 12.04
CA GLU A 25 -8.25 -20.33 11.50
C GLU A 25 -7.81 -19.54 10.25
N PRO A 26 -6.68 -18.82 10.29
CA PRO A 26 -6.28 -17.96 9.18
C PRO A 26 -6.04 -18.76 7.93
N ASP A 27 -5.49 -19.97 8.08
CA ASP A 27 -4.85 -20.76 7.04
C ASP A 27 -5.70 -20.94 5.78
N LEU A 28 -7.00 -21.26 5.92
CA LEU A 28 -7.87 -21.46 4.76
C LEU A 28 -8.19 -20.14 4.03
N LEU A 29 -8.49 -19.08 4.77
CA LEU A 29 -8.79 -17.77 4.20
C LEU A 29 -7.53 -17.14 3.61
N THR A 30 -6.44 -17.10 4.38
CA THR A 30 -5.18 -16.49 3.99
C THR A 30 -4.55 -17.21 2.81
N LYS A 31 -4.53 -18.54 2.76
CA LYS A 31 -4.03 -19.29 1.59
C LYS A 31 -4.85 -19.01 0.33
N SER A 32 -6.19 -18.96 0.46
CA SER A 32 -7.08 -18.67 -0.66
C SER A 32 -6.90 -17.25 -1.19
N VAL A 33 -6.79 -16.27 -0.30
CA VAL A 33 -6.53 -14.86 -0.64
C VAL A 33 -5.13 -14.69 -1.25
N ALA A 34 -4.10 -15.26 -0.65
CA ALA A 34 -2.73 -15.23 -1.15
C ALA A 34 -2.63 -15.79 -2.57
N ARG A 35 -3.30 -16.92 -2.86
CA ARG A 35 -3.31 -17.53 -4.20
C ARG A 35 -3.89 -16.59 -5.26
N VAL A 36 -4.96 -15.85 -4.93
CA VAL A 36 -5.56 -14.88 -5.85
C VAL A 36 -4.61 -13.71 -6.09
N ILE A 37 -4.06 -13.13 -5.02
CA ILE A 37 -3.14 -11.99 -5.12
C ILE A 37 -1.90 -12.37 -5.93
N LEU A 38 -1.24 -13.48 -5.61
CA LEU A 38 -0.04 -13.93 -6.34
C LEU A 38 -0.33 -14.20 -7.81
N ARG A 39 -1.48 -14.78 -8.13
CA ARG A 39 -1.85 -15.03 -9.53
C ARG A 39 -1.98 -13.74 -10.34
N GLU A 40 -2.58 -12.70 -9.77
CA GLU A 40 -2.66 -11.40 -10.44
C GLU A 40 -1.30 -10.70 -10.43
N TYR A 41 -0.59 -10.69 -9.31
CA TYR A 41 0.75 -10.11 -9.19
C TYR A 41 1.71 -10.67 -10.24
N HIS A 42 1.86 -11.99 -10.35
CA HIS A 42 2.74 -12.60 -11.36
C HIS A 42 2.27 -12.32 -12.79
N ARG A 43 0.94 -12.28 -13.05
CA ARG A 43 0.44 -11.89 -14.37
C ARG A 43 0.89 -10.46 -14.72
N ARG A 44 0.83 -9.53 -13.76
CA ARG A 44 1.30 -8.14 -13.95
C ARG A 44 2.82 -8.06 -14.03
N ALA A 45 3.56 -8.85 -13.26
CA ALA A 45 5.02 -8.90 -13.38
C ALA A 45 5.44 -9.36 -14.79
N VAL A 46 4.76 -10.35 -15.37
CA VAL A 46 5.02 -10.79 -16.76
C VAL A 46 4.72 -9.67 -17.77
N MET A 47 3.52 -9.07 -17.71
CA MET A 47 3.17 -7.98 -18.64
C MET A 47 4.04 -6.72 -18.44
N GLY A 48 4.40 -6.42 -17.20
CA GLY A 48 5.30 -5.31 -16.86
C GLY A 48 6.70 -5.55 -17.37
N LYS A 49 7.21 -6.80 -17.32
CA LYS A 49 8.46 -7.16 -18.00
C LYS A 49 8.37 -6.91 -19.50
N ASP A 50 7.28 -7.33 -20.15
CA ASP A 50 7.10 -7.09 -21.59
C ASP A 50 7.06 -5.58 -21.93
N GLU A 51 6.35 -4.77 -21.13
CA GLU A 51 6.27 -3.31 -21.28
C GLU A 51 7.63 -2.62 -21.04
N VAL A 52 8.37 -3.03 -20.01
CA VAL A 52 9.72 -2.51 -19.70
C VAL A 52 10.71 -2.90 -20.80
N MET A 53 10.71 -4.16 -21.24
CA MET A 53 11.58 -4.64 -22.32
C MET A 53 11.30 -3.88 -23.63
N HIS A 54 10.02 -3.66 -23.96
CA HIS A 54 9.64 -2.84 -25.12
C HIS A 54 10.17 -1.40 -25.00
N SER A 55 10.05 -0.79 -23.82
CA SER A 55 10.54 0.58 -23.58
C SER A 55 12.06 0.67 -23.69
N LEU A 56 12.80 -0.34 -23.22
CA LEU A 56 14.26 -0.43 -23.37
C LEU A 56 14.67 -0.59 -24.84
N GLU A 57 13.98 -1.45 -25.60
CA GLU A 57 14.21 -1.60 -27.04
C GLU A 57 13.96 -0.29 -27.81
N GLU A 58 12.92 0.46 -27.45
CA GLU A 58 12.65 1.76 -28.06
C GLU A 58 13.74 2.79 -27.74
N ALA A 59 14.20 2.83 -26.49
CA ALA A 59 15.30 3.70 -26.06
C ALA A 59 16.61 3.36 -26.79
N GLU A 60 16.91 2.08 -26.99
CA GLU A 60 18.09 1.63 -27.73
C GLU A 60 18.00 2.03 -29.22
N ARG A 61 16.84 1.82 -29.86
CA ARG A 61 16.60 2.28 -31.25
C ARG A 61 16.73 3.80 -31.38
N ALA A 62 16.28 4.56 -30.38
CA ALA A 62 16.41 6.01 -30.35
C ALA A 62 17.87 6.45 -30.22
N LYS A 63 18.66 5.75 -29.39
CA LYS A 63 20.10 5.98 -29.24
C LYS A 63 20.85 5.68 -30.54
N GLU A 64 20.61 4.54 -31.18
CA GLU A 64 21.21 4.20 -32.48
C GLU A 64 20.88 5.24 -33.56
N ARG A 65 19.64 5.74 -33.59
CA ARG A 65 19.24 6.81 -34.51
C ARG A 65 20.02 8.10 -34.23
N ALA A 66 20.15 8.49 -32.96
CA ALA A 66 20.90 9.68 -32.58
C ALA A 66 22.39 9.57 -32.94
N GLU A 67 23.01 8.40 -32.75
CA GLU A 67 24.39 8.13 -33.14
C GLU A 67 24.58 8.18 -34.66
N ARG A 68 23.64 7.63 -35.44
CA ARG A 68 23.67 7.74 -36.91
C ARG A 68 23.51 9.17 -37.39
N GLU A 69 22.61 9.94 -36.79
CA GLU A 69 22.42 11.35 -37.11
C GLU A 69 23.66 12.18 -36.74
N ALA A 70 24.28 11.90 -35.59
CA ALA A 70 25.54 12.51 -35.20
C ALA A 70 26.67 12.17 -36.18
N ALA A 71 26.84 10.89 -36.53
CA ALA A 71 27.85 10.45 -37.50
C ALA A 71 27.64 11.04 -38.90
N ALA A 72 26.38 11.16 -39.35
CA ALA A 72 26.05 11.80 -40.62
C ALA A 72 26.37 13.31 -40.60
N ARG A 73 26.06 14.02 -39.51
CA ARG A 73 26.44 15.43 -39.32
C ARG A 73 27.96 15.61 -39.35
N ASP A 74 28.68 14.72 -38.68
CA ASP A 74 30.14 14.73 -38.62
C ASP A 74 30.80 14.48 -40.00
N ALA A 75 30.24 13.55 -40.80
CA ALA A 75 30.70 13.28 -42.15
C ALA A 75 30.50 14.50 -43.09
N VAL A 76 29.36 15.19 -42.96
CA VAL A 76 29.09 16.44 -43.69
C VAL A 76 30.09 17.53 -43.30
N LEU A 77 30.41 17.67 -42.01
CA LEU A 77 31.41 18.62 -41.52
C LEU A 77 32.83 18.29 -42.02
N ARG A 78 33.15 17.00 -42.23
CA ARG A 78 34.42 16.54 -42.82
C ARG A 78 34.47 16.62 -44.35
N GLY A 79 33.37 16.99 -45.02
CA GLY A 79 33.29 17.06 -46.48
C GLY A 79 33.26 15.69 -47.18
N GLU A 80 32.94 14.62 -46.44
CA GLU A 80 32.84 13.26 -46.95
C GLU A 80 31.42 13.01 -47.47
N ALA A 81 31.28 12.50 -48.70
CA ALA A 81 29.97 12.09 -49.20
C ALA A 81 29.46 10.87 -48.41
N PRO A 82 28.21 10.86 -47.90
CA PRO A 82 27.71 9.75 -47.10
C PRO A 82 27.71 8.46 -47.93
N SER A 83 28.44 7.43 -47.47
CA SER A 83 28.51 6.16 -48.19
C SER A 83 27.16 5.44 -48.14
N ALA A 84 26.80 4.76 -49.24
CA ALA A 84 25.52 4.06 -49.40
C ALA A 84 25.25 2.96 -48.34
N ALA A 85 26.26 2.56 -47.55
CA ALA A 85 26.10 1.63 -46.44
C ALA A 85 25.30 2.21 -45.25
N ALA A 86 25.17 3.54 -45.14
CA ALA A 86 24.40 4.18 -44.07
C ALA A 86 22.87 4.09 -44.25
N ILE A 87 22.39 3.59 -45.40
CA ILE A 87 20.97 3.57 -45.79
C ILE A 87 20.36 2.15 -45.72
N ALA A 88 21.18 1.10 -45.60
CA ALA A 88 20.70 -0.28 -45.53
C ALA A 88 20.60 -0.77 -44.06
N GLY A 89 19.42 -1.22 -43.64
CA GLY A 89 19.17 -1.82 -42.32
C GLY A 89 19.95 -3.12 -42.08
N PRO A 90 20.13 -3.56 -40.82
CA PRO A 90 21.11 -4.59 -40.51
C PRO A 90 20.65 -5.98 -40.98
N GLY A 91 21.50 -6.62 -41.78
CA GLY A 91 21.55 -8.07 -41.90
C GLY A 91 22.18 -8.68 -40.65
N ARG A 92 21.62 -9.81 -40.19
CA ARG A 92 22.19 -10.63 -39.11
C ARG A 92 23.62 -11.07 -39.48
N SER A 93 24.61 -10.69 -38.68
CA SER A 93 25.87 -11.43 -38.54
C SER A 93 26.20 -11.54 -37.06
N GLY A 94 26.45 -12.76 -36.61
CA GLY A 94 26.76 -13.08 -35.22
C GLY A 94 28.24 -12.98 -34.88
N ASP A 95 28.43 -13.21 -33.59
CA ASP A 95 29.66 -13.47 -32.84
C ASP A 95 30.54 -12.27 -32.46
N GLY A 96 30.79 -12.17 -31.15
CA GLY A 96 31.42 -11.05 -30.49
C GLY A 96 31.34 -11.21 -28.97
N ARG A 97 31.96 -12.27 -28.43
CA ARG A 97 32.27 -12.35 -27.00
C ARG A 97 33.15 -11.16 -26.59
N LEU A 98 32.70 -10.39 -25.61
CA LEU A 98 33.56 -9.69 -24.67
C LEU A 98 33.02 -9.93 -23.26
N ALA A 99 33.90 -10.46 -22.41
CA ALA A 99 33.68 -10.65 -21.00
C ALA A 99 33.90 -9.32 -20.28
N ASP A 100 32.93 -8.91 -19.46
CA ASP A 100 33.19 -8.16 -18.23
C ASP A 100 32.15 -8.56 -17.19
N GLY A 101 32.62 -8.89 -16.00
CA GLY A 101 31.82 -9.43 -14.91
C GLY A 101 31.07 -8.31 -14.19
N GLY A 102 29.80 -8.16 -14.53
CA GLY A 102 28.81 -7.44 -13.73
C GLY A 102 27.57 -8.32 -13.61
N SER A 103 27.16 -8.62 -12.38
CA SER A 103 26.05 -9.49 -12.02
C SER A 103 24.82 -9.32 -12.95
N GLU A 104 24.53 -10.38 -13.70
CA GLU A 104 23.31 -10.56 -14.46
C GLU A 104 22.07 -10.58 -13.55
N GLU A 105 21.04 -9.86 -13.98
CA GLU A 105 19.61 -10.16 -13.80
C GLU A 105 19.04 -10.31 -12.38
N ASP A 106 18.87 -9.19 -11.67
CA ASP A 106 17.74 -9.04 -10.73
C ASP A 106 17.00 -7.76 -11.10
N GLY A 107 15.98 -7.89 -11.95
CA GLY A 107 15.09 -6.78 -12.28
C GLY A 107 14.49 -6.19 -11.00
N ASP A 108 14.63 -4.87 -10.82
CA ASP A 108 14.22 -4.14 -9.63
C ASP A 108 12.78 -4.53 -9.21
N THR A 109 12.67 -5.25 -8.10
CA THR A 109 11.40 -5.78 -7.59
C THR A 109 10.44 -4.68 -7.18
N SER A 110 10.93 -3.45 -6.94
CA SER A 110 10.10 -2.28 -6.70
C SER A 110 9.23 -1.94 -7.93
N VAL A 111 9.78 -2.08 -9.14
CA VAL A 111 9.06 -1.82 -10.42
C VAL A 111 7.84 -2.73 -10.55
N PHE A 112 7.92 -3.98 -10.10
CA PHE A 112 6.78 -4.89 -10.17
C PHE A 112 5.70 -4.59 -9.13
N ASN A 113 6.11 -4.19 -7.92
CA ASN A 113 5.16 -3.80 -6.89
C ASN A 113 4.43 -2.51 -7.28
N ASP A 114 5.14 -1.55 -7.90
CA ASP A 114 4.58 -0.32 -8.43
C ASP A 114 3.62 -0.60 -9.59
N ALA A 115 4.01 -1.42 -10.57
CA ALA A 115 3.12 -1.81 -11.66
C ALA A 115 1.86 -2.53 -11.17
N PHE A 116 2.00 -3.39 -10.15
CA PHE A 116 0.86 -4.04 -9.51
C PHE A 116 -0.04 -3.04 -8.79
N PHE A 117 0.54 -2.08 -8.06
CA PHE A 117 -0.21 -1.00 -7.42
C PHE A 117 -0.94 -0.11 -8.42
N THR A 118 -0.27 0.41 -9.44
CA THR A 118 -0.85 1.22 -10.53
C THR A 118 -2.00 0.48 -11.23
N TRP A 119 -1.86 -0.82 -11.48
CA TRP A 119 -2.97 -1.60 -12.04
C TRP A 119 -4.16 -1.68 -11.08
N GLN A 120 -3.92 -1.84 -9.77
CA GLN A 120 -4.98 -1.86 -8.77
C GLN A 120 -5.73 -0.53 -8.72
N SER A 121 -5.02 0.59 -8.64
CA SER A 121 -5.58 1.94 -8.45
C SER A 121 -6.13 2.57 -9.73
N GLU A 122 -5.37 2.59 -10.82
CA GLU A 122 -5.72 3.35 -12.03
C GLU A 122 -6.53 2.53 -13.04
N LYS A 123 -6.30 1.22 -13.09
CA LYS A 123 -6.98 0.32 -14.03
C LYS A 123 -8.19 -0.39 -13.40
N ASN A 124 -8.64 0.09 -12.21
CA ASN A 124 -9.74 -0.47 -11.43
C ASN A 124 -9.54 -1.98 -11.20
N GLY A 125 -8.27 -2.37 -11.04
CA GLY A 125 -7.84 -3.76 -10.93
C GLY A 125 -8.29 -4.36 -9.62
N TRP A 126 -8.30 -3.55 -8.56
CA TRP A 126 -8.73 -3.93 -7.24
C TRP A 126 -10.21 -4.37 -7.20
N GLU A 127 -11.11 -3.54 -7.74
CA GLU A 127 -12.55 -3.82 -7.81
C GLU A 127 -12.84 -5.03 -8.71
N LYS A 128 -12.04 -5.20 -9.78
CA LYS A 128 -12.12 -6.38 -10.67
C LYS A 128 -11.74 -7.67 -9.93
N MET A 129 -10.85 -7.62 -8.93
CA MET A 129 -10.54 -8.78 -8.08
C MET A 129 -11.68 -9.07 -7.10
N PHE A 130 -12.23 -8.04 -6.43
CA PHE A 130 -13.37 -8.21 -5.50
C PHE A 130 -14.57 -8.86 -6.17
N GLY A 131 -15.02 -8.34 -7.31
CA GLY A 131 -16.21 -8.83 -8.00
C GLY A 131 -16.12 -10.28 -8.52
N LYS A 132 -14.94 -10.91 -8.47
CA LYS A 132 -14.69 -12.28 -8.96
C LYS A 132 -14.37 -13.29 -7.84
N HIS A 133 -14.02 -12.83 -6.64
CA HIS A 133 -13.47 -13.69 -5.60
C HIS A 133 -14.18 -13.47 -4.26
N LYS A 134 -15.06 -14.41 -3.87
CA LYS A 134 -15.87 -14.34 -2.65
C LYS A 134 -15.03 -14.15 -1.37
N GLN A 135 -13.83 -14.70 -1.32
CA GLN A 135 -12.91 -14.53 -0.19
C GLN A 135 -12.48 -13.07 0.00
N LEU A 136 -12.35 -12.30 -1.09
CA LEU A 136 -12.04 -10.87 -0.99
C LEU A 136 -13.28 -10.09 -0.53
N GLU A 137 -14.49 -10.44 -0.98
CA GLU A 137 -15.74 -9.86 -0.44
C GLU A 137 -15.86 -10.02 1.09
N HIS A 138 -15.45 -11.17 1.64
CA HIS A 138 -15.40 -11.36 3.09
C HIS A 138 -14.39 -10.43 3.77
N VAL A 139 -13.22 -10.20 3.17
CA VAL A 139 -12.23 -9.24 3.67
C VAL A 139 -12.81 -7.81 3.67
N LYS A 140 -13.54 -7.42 2.63
CA LYS A 140 -14.20 -6.11 2.55
C LYS A 140 -15.27 -5.93 3.63
N ALA A 141 -16.12 -6.94 3.82
CA ALA A 141 -17.14 -6.91 4.88
C ALA A 141 -16.52 -6.89 6.28
N PHE A 142 -15.39 -7.59 6.46
CA PHE A 142 -14.60 -7.51 7.68
C PHE A 142 -14.06 -6.09 7.91
N TRP A 143 -13.51 -5.43 6.89
CA TRP A 143 -13.01 -4.06 7.01
C TRP A 143 -14.09 -3.07 7.43
N ALA A 144 -15.31 -3.18 6.89
CA ALA A 144 -16.41 -2.31 7.29
C ALA A 144 -16.72 -2.44 8.79
N ARG A 145 -16.73 -3.66 9.34
CA ARG A 145 -16.94 -3.91 10.77
C ARG A 145 -15.77 -3.46 11.64
N ALA A 146 -14.55 -3.73 11.19
CA ALA A 146 -13.33 -3.30 11.87
C ALA A 146 -13.24 -1.77 11.95
N ALA A 147 -13.60 -1.07 10.87
CA ALA A 147 -13.68 0.39 10.82
C ALA A 147 -14.74 0.94 11.75
N ASP A 148 -15.95 0.37 11.77
CA ASP A 148 -17.00 0.78 12.71
C ASP A 148 -16.54 0.63 14.17
N HIS A 149 -15.94 -0.52 14.51
CA HIS A 149 -15.41 -0.76 15.85
C HIS A 149 -14.29 0.21 16.22
N PHE A 150 -13.35 0.47 15.30
CA PHE A 150 -12.27 1.43 15.48
C PHE A 150 -12.81 2.84 15.78
N LEU A 151 -13.77 3.34 14.99
CA LEU A 151 -14.36 4.66 15.22
C LEU A 151 -15.09 4.75 16.56
N ARG A 152 -15.86 3.71 16.92
CA ARG A 152 -16.56 3.64 18.21
C ARG A 152 -15.60 3.64 19.39
N SER A 153 -14.50 2.90 19.28
CA SER A 153 -13.46 2.84 20.31
C SER A 153 -12.78 4.20 20.56
N MET A 154 -12.79 5.08 19.56
CA MET A 154 -12.30 6.46 19.66
C MET A 154 -13.39 7.46 20.09
N GLY A 155 -14.55 6.98 20.54
CA GLY A 155 -15.64 7.83 21.04
C GLY A 155 -16.50 8.47 19.95
N HIS A 156 -16.34 8.09 18.68
CA HIS A 156 -17.27 8.52 17.63
C HIS A 156 -18.57 7.72 17.76
N ALA A 157 -19.71 8.43 17.89
CA ALA A 157 -21.04 7.81 17.80
C ALA A 157 -21.12 7.03 16.48
N ALA A 158 -21.76 5.85 16.52
CA ALA A 158 -21.87 4.92 15.40
C ALA A 158 -21.96 5.66 14.06
N VAL A 159 -20.85 5.70 13.31
CA VAL A 159 -20.81 6.46 12.05
C VAL A 159 -21.75 5.81 11.02
N PHE A 160 -22.20 4.58 11.31
CA PHE A 160 -22.84 3.68 10.36
C PHE A 160 -24.16 3.02 10.82
N GLU A 161 -24.72 3.33 12.02
CA GLU A 161 -26.04 2.82 12.44
C GLU A 161 -27.12 3.92 12.51
N GLY A 162 -28.28 3.67 11.86
CA GLY A 162 -29.57 4.26 12.25
C GLY A 162 -30.27 5.22 11.27
N HIS A 163 -29.58 5.88 10.34
CA HIS A 163 -30.22 6.77 9.36
C HIS A 163 -30.42 6.12 7.96
N PRO A 164 -31.58 6.23 7.32
CA PRO A 164 -31.84 5.73 5.96
C PRO A 164 -31.00 6.40 4.84
N ARG A 165 -29.98 7.19 5.19
CA ARG A 165 -29.00 7.83 4.29
C ARG A 165 -27.54 7.41 4.56
N HIS A 166 -27.25 6.49 5.49
CA HIS A 166 -25.88 6.01 5.69
C HIS A 166 -25.49 5.09 4.53
N ARG A 167 -24.75 5.67 3.58
CA ARG A 167 -23.92 4.91 2.64
C ARG A 167 -22.88 4.13 3.43
N GLN A 168 -22.55 2.93 2.95
CA GLN A 168 -21.37 2.18 3.41
C GLN A 168 -20.14 3.10 3.39
N PRO A 169 -19.23 3.01 4.38
CA PRO A 169 -18.01 3.79 4.38
C PRO A 169 -17.27 3.62 3.05
N GLU A 170 -16.82 4.74 2.48
CA GLU A 170 -15.94 4.68 1.33
C GLU A 170 -14.57 4.23 1.81
N MET A 171 -14.12 3.11 1.26
CA MET A 171 -12.85 2.50 1.62
C MET A 171 -12.05 2.29 0.36
N HIS A 172 -10.78 2.68 0.39
CA HIS A 172 -9.80 2.38 -0.63
C HIS A 172 -8.91 1.25 -0.11
N SER A 173 -8.72 0.18 -0.86
CA SER A 173 -7.86 -0.92 -0.43
C SER A 173 -6.96 -1.40 -1.57
N TRP A 174 -5.84 -2.01 -1.23
CA TRP A 174 -4.90 -2.57 -2.20
C TRP A 174 -4.09 -3.69 -1.56
N ALA A 175 -3.60 -4.61 -2.37
CA ALA A 175 -2.66 -5.64 -1.97
C ALA A 175 -1.22 -5.20 -2.23
N THR A 176 -0.32 -5.62 -1.35
CA THR A 176 1.13 -5.44 -1.49
C THR A 176 1.82 -6.80 -1.46
N VAL A 177 2.91 -6.93 -2.23
CA VAL A 177 3.74 -8.14 -2.30
C VAL A 177 5.18 -7.72 -2.11
N HIS A 178 5.75 -8.00 -0.93
CA HIS A 178 7.12 -7.63 -0.59
C HIS A 178 8.00 -8.87 -0.49
N LYS A 179 9.13 -8.84 -1.17
CA LYS A 179 10.26 -9.77 -1.08
C LYS A 179 11.52 -9.02 -1.50
N ASP A 180 12.69 -9.64 -1.45
CA ASP A 180 13.92 -9.08 -2.03
C ASP A 180 14.22 -7.64 -1.56
N CYS A 181 14.10 -7.40 -0.25
CA CYS A 181 14.34 -6.13 0.43
C CYS A 181 13.36 -4.98 0.11
N VAL A 182 12.22 -5.24 -0.54
CA VAL A 182 11.17 -4.23 -0.76
C VAL A 182 10.65 -3.67 0.58
N PHE A 183 10.64 -2.34 0.69
CA PHE A 183 10.27 -1.58 1.89
C PHE A 183 9.42 -0.36 1.50
N HIS A 184 8.69 0.21 2.47
CA HIS A 184 8.04 1.51 2.29
C HIS A 184 8.61 2.49 3.30
N GLY A 185 9.15 3.62 2.82
CA GLY A 185 9.71 4.68 3.66
C GLY A 185 8.68 5.33 4.58
N MET A 186 9.11 6.28 5.40
CA MET A 186 8.22 7.00 6.31
C MET A 186 7.17 7.81 5.56
N HIS A 187 5.89 7.60 5.87
CA HIS A 187 4.76 8.32 5.28
C HIS A 187 3.53 8.30 6.21
N HIS A 188 2.46 8.98 5.81
CA HIS A 188 1.14 8.92 6.43
C HIS A 188 0.07 9.12 5.33
N HIS A 189 -1.20 8.85 5.66
CA HIS A 189 -2.35 8.98 4.76
C HIS A 189 -3.26 10.13 5.24
N GLY A 190 -2.74 11.36 5.26
CA GLY A 190 -3.30 12.48 6.05
C GLY A 190 -4.72 12.94 5.70
N GLU A 191 -5.26 12.55 4.54
CA GLU A 191 -6.64 12.88 4.13
C GLU A 191 -7.67 11.84 4.60
N ASP A 192 -7.20 10.69 5.09
CA ASP A 192 -8.01 9.57 5.52
C ASP A 192 -8.23 9.57 7.04
N ILE A 193 -9.23 8.81 7.49
CA ILE A 193 -9.60 8.73 8.92
C ILE A 193 -8.83 7.60 9.62
N MET A 194 -8.87 6.41 9.01
CA MET A 194 -8.29 5.19 9.56
C MET A 194 -7.55 4.46 8.45
N SER A 195 -6.35 4.01 8.76
CA SER A 195 -5.59 3.10 7.92
C SER A 195 -5.52 1.74 8.59
N GLY A 196 -5.43 0.69 7.80
CA GLY A 196 -5.36 -0.68 8.28
C GLY A 196 -4.56 -1.58 7.37
N VAL A 197 -3.99 -2.64 7.96
CA VAL A 197 -3.24 -3.67 7.23
C VAL A 197 -3.66 -5.04 7.72
N PHE A 198 -4.08 -5.91 6.79
CA PHE A 198 -4.33 -7.33 7.02
C PHE A 198 -3.18 -8.15 6.45
N TYR A 199 -2.49 -8.90 7.30
CA TYR A 199 -1.34 -9.72 6.93
C TYR A 199 -1.79 -11.12 6.48
N VAL A 200 -1.72 -11.35 5.17
CA VAL A 200 -2.20 -12.57 4.52
C VAL A 200 -1.13 -13.66 4.58
N LYS A 201 0.09 -13.36 4.13
CA LYS A 201 1.22 -14.30 4.14
C LYS A 201 2.42 -13.60 4.77
N VAL A 202 3.06 -14.24 5.74
CA VAL A 202 4.18 -13.65 6.50
C VAL A 202 5.31 -14.67 6.61
N PRO A 203 6.29 -14.63 5.68
CA PRO A 203 7.45 -15.51 5.75
C PRO A 203 8.43 -15.10 6.86
N PRO A 204 9.38 -15.98 7.23
CA PRO A 204 10.55 -15.58 8.01
C PRO A 204 11.26 -14.40 7.33
N GLY A 205 11.69 -13.40 8.11
CA GLY A 205 12.32 -12.19 7.56
C GLY A 205 11.34 -11.14 7.03
N ALA A 206 10.03 -11.33 7.17
CA ALA A 206 9.03 -10.32 6.80
C ALA A 206 9.24 -9.00 7.53
N GLY A 207 9.22 -7.90 6.77
CA GLY A 207 9.33 -6.55 7.30
C GLY A 207 8.23 -6.21 8.31
N SER A 208 8.63 -5.56 9.41
CA SER A 208 7.74 -4.97 10.41
C SER A 208 7.19 -3.62 9.97
N ILE A 209 6.03 -3.25 10.51
CA ILE A 209 5.52 -1.87 10.47
C ILE A 209 5.97 -1.14 11.73
N SER A 210 6.49 0.08 11.59
CA SER A 210 6.88 0.93 12.71
C SER A 210 6.12 2.24 12.67
N PHE A 211 5.55 2.63 13.79
CA PHE A 211 4.82 3.88 14.01
C PHE A 211 5.68 4.82 14.83
N PHE A 212 5.70 6.09 14.44
CA PHE A 212 6.49 7.13 15.08
C PHE A 212 5.62 8.02 15.93
N ASP A 213 6.24 8.69 16.90
CA ASP A 213 5.59 9.66 17.74
C ASP A 213 5.06 10.88 16.93
N PRO A 214 3.74 11.09 16.75
CA PRO A 214 3.15 12.27 16.11
C PRO A 214 3.51 13.61 16.74
N ARG A 215 4.12 13.69 17.92
CA ARG A 215 4.58 14.98 18.47
C ARG A 215 5.86 15.47 17.81
N GLY A 216 6.57 14.62 17.07
CA GLY A 216 7.66 15.02 16.19
C GLY A 216 8.84 14.05 16.20
N PHE A 217 9.90 14.41 15.46
CA PHE A 217 11.09 13.57 15.25
C PHE A 217 12.32 14.04 16.02
N HIS A 218 12.12 14.86 17.05
CA HIS A 218 13.20 15.40 17.89
C HIS A 218 13.01 14.96 19.33
N ALA A 219 14.11 14.86 20.07
CA ALA A 219 14.05 14.61 21.51
C ALA A 219 13.12 15.64 22.20
N PRO A 220 12.23 15.21 23.12
CA PRO A 220 12.14 13.86 23.71
C PRO A 220 11.24 12.87 22.95
N PHE A 221 10.69 13.22 21.78
CA PHE A 221 9.67 12.48 21.03
C PHE A 221 10.25 11.43 20.05
N LEU A 222 11.36 10.76 20.40
CA LEU A 222 12.00 9.78 19.53
C LEU A 222 11.41 8.36 19.64
N ASN A 223 10.28 8.22 20.36
CA ASN A 223 9.64 6.94 20.60
C ASN A 223 9.05 6.37 19.31
N ARG A 224 9.07 5.04 19.21
CA ARG A 224 8.43 4.30 18.12
C ARG A 224 7.80 3.02 18.65
N ILE A 225 6.71 2.60 18.02
CA ILE A 225 6.06 1.31 18.26
C ILE A 225 6.27 0.46 17.01
N THR A 226 6.90 -0.70 17.17
CA THR A 226 7.15 -1.62 16.06
C THR A 226 6.30 -2.88 16.22
N VAL A 227 5.55 -3.23 15.19
CA VAL A 227 4.73 -4.44 15.13
C VAL A 227 5.36 -5.41 14.15
N GLN A 228 5.89 -6.51 14.68
CA GLN A 228 6.29 -7.65 13.86
C GLN A 228 5.02 -8.42 13.44
N PRO A 229 4.72 -8.51 12.13
CA PRO A 229 3.50 -9.15 11.67
C PRO A 229 3.50 -10.65 11.90
N ARG A 230 2.30 -11.20 12.04
CA ARG A 230 1.99 -12.63 11.97
C ARG A 230 0.90 -12.84 10.93
N GLU A 231 0.85 -14.01 10.32
CA GLU A 231 -0.27 -14.36 9.45
C GLU A 231 -1.60 -14.25 10.22
N GLY A 232 -2.58 -13.62 9.58
CA GLY A 232 -3.87 -13.33 10.19
C GLY A 232 -3.91 -12.06 11.05
N ASP A 233 -2.80 -11.36 11.26
CA ASP A 233 -2.83 -10.08 11.98
C ASP A 233 -3.59 -9.01 11.19
N ILE A 234 -4.38 -8.24 11.91
CA ILE A 234 -5.03 -7.00 11.48
C ILE A 234 -4.50 -5.89 12.37
N VAL A 235 -3.94 -4.86 11.76
CA VAL A 235 -3.48 -3.65 12.47
C VAL A 235 -4.31 -2.48 11.99
N LEU A 236 -4.93 -1.72 12.89
CA LEU A 236 -5.70 -0.50 12.60
C LEU A 236 -5.08 0.67 13.35
N PHE A 237 -5.00 1.82 12.71
CA PHE A 237 -4.38 3.00 13.29
C PHE A 237 -4.94 4.30 12.64
N PRO A 238 -4.83 5.45 13.31
CA PRO A 238 -5.19 6.73 12.70
C PRO A 238 -4.34 7.00 11.45
N SER A 239 -4.95 7.39 10.34
CA SER A 239 -4.22 7.58 9.08
C SER A 239 -3.17 8.69 9.11
N SER A 240 -3.28 9.63 10.05
CA SER A 240 -2.28 10.67 10.31
C SER A 240 -1.01 10.16 11.01
N LEU A 241 -1.02 8.94 11.55
CA LEU A 241 0.12 8.37 12.27
C LEU A 241 1.24 8.05 11.28
N VAL A 242 2.38 8.72 11.43
CA VAL A 242 3.54 8.47 10.58
C VAL A 242 4.04 7.06 10.83
N HIS A 243 4.23 6.32 9.74
CA HIS A 243 4.67 4.94 9.78
C HIS A 243 5.59 4.58 8.62
N GLN A 244 6.31 3.48 8.77
CA GLN A 244 7.14 2.89 7.73
C GLN A 244 7.02 1.37 7.76
N VAL A 245 7.33 0.72 6.64
CA VAL A 245 7.46 -0.73 6.56
C VAL A 245 8.91 -1.06 6.27
N THR A 246 9.55 -1.79 7.18
CA THR A 246 10.94 -2.22 7.04
C THR A 246 11.09 -3.25 5.89
N PRO A 247 12.31 -3.43 5.34
CA PRO A 247 12.54 -4.40 4.27
C PRO A 247 12.11 -5.82 4.64
N THR A 248 11.42 -6.50 3.71
CA THR A 248 11.25 -7.96 3.78
C THR A 248 12.50 -8.64 3.24
N GLN A 249 13.14 -9.48 4.05
CA GLN A 249 14.32 -10.24 3.66
C GLN A 249 13.94 -11.58 3.01
N GLY A 250 14.76 -12.03 2.06
CA GLY A 250 14.56 -13.29 1.34
C GLY A 250 13.61 -13.18 0.15
N ASP A 251 13.47 -14.30 -0.56
CA ASP A 251 12.73 -14.43 -1.82
C ASP A 251 11.24 -14.80 -1.62
N ALA A 252 10.86 -15.22 -0.42
CA ALA A 252 9.49 -15.54 -0.08
C ALA A 252 8.61 -14.28 0.04
N GLU A 253 7.41 -14.32 -0.55
CA GLU A 253 6.52 -13.15 -0.55
C GLU A 253 5.83 -12.93 0.79
N ARG A 254 6.01 -11.73 1.36
CA ARG A 254 5.10 -11.14 2.35
C ARG A 254 3.92 -10.51 1.61
N ILE A 255 2.71 -10.96 1.91
CA ILE A 255 1.48 -10.46 1.28
C ILE A 255 0.62 -9.78 2.34
N SER A 256 0.21 -8.55 2.09
CA SER A 256 -0.76 -7.86 2.91
C SER A 256 -1.81 -7.13 2.07
N ILE A 257 -2.95 -6.85 2.67
CA ILE A 257 -4.00 -6.00 2.14
C ILE A 257 -4.07 -4.76 3.02
N ALA A 258 -3.77 -3.60 2.45
CA ALA A 258 -3.95 -2.31 3.11
C ALA A 258 -5.34 -1.75 2.81
N VAL A 259 -5.86 -0.93 3.72
CA VAL A 259 -7.13 -0.21 3.58
C VAL A 259 -7.02 1.18 4.18
N ASN A 260 -7.63 2.15 3.54
CA ASN A 260 -7.93 3.45 4.10
C ASN A 260 -9.46 3.64 4.14
N LEU A 261 -9.95 4.11 5.29
CA LEU A 261 -11.28 4.68 5.43
C LEU A 261 -11.20 6.16 5.06
N LEU A 262 -11.85 6.54 3.96
CA LEU A 262 -11.71 7.89 3.41
C LEU A 262 -12.41 8.93 4.30
N GLY A 263 -11.74 10.06 4.49
CA GLY A 263 -12.33 11.26 5.11
C GLY A 263 -13.39 11.90 4.22
N ARG A 264 -14.43 12.50 4.80
CA ARG A 264 -15.43 13.31 4.06
C ARG A 264 -14.89 14.69 3.64
N HIS A 265 -13.63 14.77 3.24
CA HIS A 265 -13.09 15.87 2.47
C HIS A 265 -12.45 15.30 1.21
N ASN A 266 -13.05 15.61 0.04
CA ASN A 266 -12.44 15.59 -1.30
C ASN A 266 -12.63 14.41 -2.28
N HIS A 267 -13.73 13.65 -2.25
CA HIS A 267 -14.12 12.88 -3.45
C HIS A 267 -15.53 13.13 -3.99
N ALA A 268 -16.29 14.08 -3.41
CA ALA A 268 -17.59 14.48 -3.94
C ALA A 268 -17.70 16.00 -4.12
N ARG A 269 -17.45 16.43 -5.37
CA ARG A 269 -17.88 17.69 -6.01
C ARG A 269 -17.14 18.97 -5.56
N GLY A 270 -16.85 19.80 -6.55
CA GLY A 270 -16.08 21.03 -6.41
C GLY A 270 -16.67 22.03 -5.42
N SER A 271 -15.77 22.82 -4.85
CA SER A 271 -15.97 24.15 -4.27
C SER A 271 -17.39 24.48 -3.77
N GLU A 272 -17.77 23.99 -2.60
CA GLU A 272 -18.68 24.74 -1.73
C GLU A 272 -18.14 24.72 -0.30
N ALA A 273 -18.05 25.91 0.27
CA ALA A 273 -17.44 26.17 1.57
C ALA A 273 -18.17 25.45 2.72
N MET A 274 -17.41 25.07 3.74
CA MET A 274 -17.89 24.52 5.00
C MET A 274 -18.98 25.39 5.64
N PRO A 275 -20.11 24.83 6.12
CA PRO A 275 -20.86 25.49 7.17
C PRO A 275 -20.04 25.40 8.46
N SER A 276 -19.56 26.53 8.94
CA SER A 276 -18.89 26.70 10.22
C SER A 276 -19.82 26.29 11.37
N GLY A 277 -19.73 25.04 11.81
CA GLY A 277 -20.41 24.54 13.00
C GLY A 277 -19.38 24.07 14.01
N LEU A 278 -18.83 25.00 14.79
CA LEU A 278 -18.18 24.66 16.05
C LEU A 278 -19.24 24.01 16.96
N ILE A 279 -19.00 22.80 17.44
CA ILE A 279 -19.81 22.17 18.47
C ILE A 279 -19.73 23.07 19.71
N ASN A 280 -20.88 23.53 20.19
CA ASN A 280 -20.97 24.39 21.36
C ASN A 280 -20.82 23.49 22.61
N PRO A 281 -19.80 23.70 23.48
CA PRO A 281 -19.57 22.86 24.66
C PRO A 281 -20.68 22.96 25.74
N SER A 282 -21.73 23.74 25.46
CA SER A 282 -22.93 23.92 26.29
C SER A 282 -24.06 22.94 25.96
N ASP A 283 -23.97 22.21 24.84
CA ASP A 283 -25.01 21.28 24.44
C ASP A 283 -24.99 20.07 25.39
N PRO A 284 -26.12 19.73 26.05
CA PRO A 284 -26.14 18.62 27.00
C PRO A 284 -25.83 17.33 26.27
N VAL A 285 -24.71 16.70 26.67
CA VAL A 285 -24.38 15.33 26.26
C VAL A 285 -25.47 14.43 26.83
N ALA A 286 -26.39 13.98 25.98
CA ALA A 286 -27.31 12.93 26.35
C ALA A 286 -26.48 11.66 26.57
N VAL A 287 -26.27 11.28 27.83
CA VAL A 287 -25.76 9.96 28.20
C VAL A 287 -26.91 8.99 27.94
N PRO A 288 -26.82 8.08 26.95
CA PRO A 288 -27.88 7.10 26.76
C PRO A 288 -27.90 6.13 27.94
N ASP A 289 -29.09 5.91 28.49
CA ASP A 289 -29.36 4.87 29.49
C ASP A 289 -29.01 3.51 28.89
N VAL A 290 -27.96 2.87 29.41
CA VAL A 290 -27.60 1.49 29.05
C VAL A 290 -28.37 0.56 30.00
N PRO A 291 -29.29 -0.29 29.51
CA PRO A 291 -29.99 -1.24 30.35
C PRO A 291 -29.01 -2.25 30.96
N PRO A 292 -29.21 -2.73 32.21
CA PRO A 292 -28.27 -3.62 32.90
C PRO A 292 -28.02 -4.98 32.23
N ASP A 293 -28.79 -5.33 31.18
CA ASP A 293 -28.82 -6.67 30.60
C ASP A 293 -28.37 -6.72 29.12
N SER A 294 -27.57 -5.77 28.63
CA SER A 294 -27.04 -5.87 27.25
C SER A 294 -25.94 -6.93 27.15
N LEU A 295 -26.37 -8.16 26.88
CA LEU A 295 -25.64 -9.30 26.32
C LEU A 295 -24.45 -8.90 25.44
N TYR A 296 -23.23 -8.81 25.97
CA TYR A 296 -21.95 -9.12 25.30
C TYR A 296 -20.84 -9.26 26.35
N ALA A 297 -20.99 -10.29 27.20
CA ALA A 297 -19.87 -11.02 27.74
C ALA A 297 -19.64 -12.23 26.81
N LEU A 298 -18.41 -12.41 26.34
CA LEU A 298 -17.90 -13.57 25.59
C LEU A 298 -16.45 -13.69 26.10
N ASP A 299 -15.94 -14.78 26.69
CA ASP A 299 -15.94 -16.19 26.24
C ASP A 299 -16.11 -16.37 24.72
#